data_AF-A0A9J6G8K5-F1
#
_entry.id   AF-A0A9J6G8K5-F1
#
_cell.length_a   1.000
_cell.length_b   1.000
_cell.length_c   1.000
_cell.angle_alpha   90.00
_cell.angle_beta   90.00
_cell.angle_gamma   90.00
#
_symmetry.space_group_name_H-M   'P 1'
#
loop_
_entity.id
_entity.type
_entity.pdbx_description
1 polymer ?
#
loop_
_entity_poly.entity_id
_entity_poly.type
_entity_poly.pdbx_seq_one_letter_code
_entity_poly.pdbx_strand_id
1 'polypeptide(L)'
;MVQRTFNPQKLGFKEVLLRPTSKGVAVVSSDAEGLDRLASTIQESSASQALRVREGEERRHTYKMVGIDPAVGPETLVPQLLEQNELEGECREIRIIRDGEGRPGLRTTILSVTRRVSRQLFHKKKIASGVDTVPHL
;
A
#
# COMPACT_ATOMS: atom_id res chain seq x y z
N MET A 1 -27.96 -4.14 -0.99
CA MET A 1 -28.47 -4.84 0.22
C MET A 1 -27.70 -4.47 1.49
N VAL A 2 -26.36 -4.36 1.49
CA VAL A 2 -25.54 -4.04 2.69
C VAL A 2 -25.81 -2.65 3.32
N GLN A 3 -26.00 -1.60 2.53
CA GLN A 3 -26.29 -0.24 3.03
C GLN A 3 -27.59 -0.14 3.86
N ARG A 4 -28.55 -1.06 3.65
CA ARG A 4 -29.81 -1.07 4.42
C ARG A 4 -29.66 -1.75 5.78
N THR A 5 -28.73 -2.71 5.89
CA THR A 5 -28.54 -3.53 7.10
C THR A 5 -27.52 -2.92 8.05
N PHE A 6 -26.47 -2.27 7.53
CA PHE A 6 -25.41 -1.67 8.32
C PHE A 6 -25.25 -0.20 7.93
N ASN A 7 -25.93 0.69 8.66
CA ASN A 7 -25.68 2.12 8.56
C ASN A 7 -24.71 2.52 9.70
N PRO A 8 -23.43 2.82 9.41
CA PRO A 8 -22.43 3.19 10.41
C PRO A 8 -22.86 4.39 11.26
N GLN A 9 -23.63 5.32 10.70
CA GLN A 9 -24.15 6.46 11.45
C GLN A 9 -25.10 6.05 12.57
N LYS A 10 -25.88 4.96 12.38
CA LYS A 10 -26.73 4.39 13.43
C LYS A 10 -25.93 3.66 14.51
N LEU A 11 -24.68 3.30 14.23
CA LEU A 11 -23.75 2.66 15.15
C LEU A 11 -22.83 3.67 15.87
N GLY A 12 -23.14 4.97 15.77
CA GLY A 12 -22.43 6.03 16.50
C GLY A 12 -21.26 6.66 15.75
N PHE A 13 -21.02 6.29 14.49
CA PHE A 13 -19.95 6.88 13.70
C PHE A 13 -20.33 8.25 13.17
N LYS A 14 -19.55 9.28 13.56
CA LYS A 14 -19.79 10.66 13.15
C LYS A 14 -19.23 10.98 11.76
N GLU A 15 -18.09 10.41 11.41
CA GLU A 15 -17.39 10.68 10.14
C GLU A 15 -17.04 9.37 9.41
N VAL A 16 -18.05 8.78 8.76
CA VAL A 16 -17.83 7.57 7.94
C VAL A 16 -18.14 7.82 6.48
N LEU A 17 -17.17 7.50 5.64
CA LEU A 17 -17.29 7.46 4.19
C LEU A 17 -17.57 6.01 3.76
N LEU A 18 -18.71 5.81 3.13
CA LEU A 18 -19.07 4.55 2.50
C LEU A 18 -18.80 4.63 0.99
N ARG A 19 -17.94 3.75 0.49
CA ARG A 19 -17.64 3.65 -0.94
C ARG A 19 -18.08 2.28 -1.48
N PRO A 20 -18.98 2.23 -2.47
CA PRO A 20 -19.30 0.95 -3.12
C PRO A 20 -18.06 0.40 -3.84
N THR A 21 -17.88 -0.91 -3.78
CA THR A 21 -16.84 -1.64 -4.53
C THR A 21 -17.51 -2.73 -5.37
N SER A 22 -16.78 -3.33 -6.31
CA SER A 22 -17.31 -4.41 -7.15
C SER A 22 -17.79 -5.64 -6.38
N LYS A 23 -17.35 -5.80 -5.13
CA LYS A 23 -17.66 -6.96 -4.27
C LYS A 23 -18.32 -6.58 -2.93
N GLY A 24 -18.67 -5.32 -2.70
CA GLY A 24 -19.24 -4.89 -1.42
C GLY A 24 -19.17 -3.39 -1.17
N VAL A 25 -18.85 -3.01 0.06
CA VAL A 25 -18.75 -1.62 0.51
C VAL A 25 -17.48 -1.45 1.33
N ALA A 26 -16.66 -0.46 0.99
CA ALA A 26 -15.55 -0.01 1.81
C ALA A 26 -16.05 1.04 2.80
N VAL A 27 -15.71 0.85 4.07
CA VAL A 27 -16.01 1.79 5.16
C VAL A 27 -14.70 2.48 5.53
N VAL A 28 -14.68 3.81 5.47
CA VAL A 28 -13.50 4.61 5.81
C VAL A 28 -13.88 5.59 6.91
N SER A 29 -13.14 5.57 8.01
CA SER A 29 -13.33 6.44 9.18
C SER A 29 -11.97 6.87 9.71
N SER A 30 -11.92 8.03 10.37
CA SER A 30 -10.79 8.46 11.19
C SER A 30 -10.80 7.79 12.59
N ASP A 31 -11.96 7.26 13.00
CA ASP A 31 -12.15 6.57 14.27
C ASP A 31 -11.85 5.06 14.14
N ALA A 32 -10.64 4.67 14.57
CA ALA A 32 -10.17 3.29 14.52
C ALA A 32 -10.96 2.36 15.46
N GLU A 33 -11.22 2.79 16.70
CA GLU A 33 -12.00 1.99 17.66
C GLU A 33 -13.43 1.75 17.16
N GLY A 34 -14.02 2.78 16.53
CA GLY A 34 -15.30 2.62 15.86
C GLY A 34 -15.25 1.50 14.83
N LEU A 35 -14.27 1.55 13.91
CA LEU A 35 -14.13 0.56 12.83
C LEU A 35 -13.99 -0.87 13.37
N ASP A 36 -13.25 -1.06 14.46
CA ASP A 36 -13.11 -2.36 15.11
C ASP A 36 -14.44 -2.85 15.69
N ARG A 37 -15.20 -1.98 16.38
CA ARG A 37 -16.53 -2.33 16.89
C ARG A 37 -17.50 -2.69 15.76
N LEU A 38 -17.44 -1.99 14.63
CA LEU A 38 -18.24 -2.32 13.45
C LEU A 38 -17.85 -3.67 12.86
N ALA A 39 -16.54 -3.96 12.78
CA ALA A 39 -16.05 -5.24 12.33
C ALA A 39 -16.55 -6.39 13.22
N SER A 40 -16.42 -6.24 14.55
CA SER A 40 -16.92 -7.23 15.51
C SER A 40 -18.44 -7.40 15.43
N THR A 41 -19.19 -6.31 15.35
CA THR A 41 -20.66 -6.36 15.22
C THR A 41 -21.11 -7.14 14.00
N ILE A 42 -20.42 -6.97 12.86
CA ILE A 42 -20.74 -7.71 11.63
C ILE A 42 -20.39 -9.19 11.79
N GLN A 43 -19.25 -9.51 12.40
CA GLN A 43 -18.81 -10.89 12.65
C GLN A 43 -19.73 -11.64 13.62
N GLU A 44 -20.24 -10.96 14.65
CA GLU A 44 -21.16 -11.54 15.65
C GLU A 44 -22.60 -11.65 15.14
N SER A 45 -22.97 -10.88 14.11
CA SER A 45 -24.31 -10.93 13.52
C SER A 45 -24.51 -12.17 12.64
N SER A 46 -25.77 -12.54 12.40
CA SER A 46 -26.15 -13.54 11.39
C SER A 46 -25.70 -13.19 9.96
N ALA A 47 -25.31 -11.94 9.71
CA ALA A 47 -24.77 -11.51 8.43
C ALA A 47 -23.33 -11.98 8.19
N SER A 48 -22.62 -12.49 9.20
CA SER A 48 -21.26 -13.06 9.05
C SER A 48 -21.20 -14.26 8.11
N GLN A 49 -22.32 -14.97 7.92
CA GLN A 49 -22.44 -16.05 6.94
C GLN A 49 -22.43 -15.54 5.49
N ALA A 50 -22.86 -14.30 5.25
CA ALA A 50 -23.00 -13.70 3.93
C ALA A 50 -21.95 -12.60 3.64
N LEU A 51 -21.34 -12.03 4.68
CA LEU A 51 -20.41 -10.90 4.59
C LEU A 51 -19.09 -11.26 5.25
N ARG A 52 -17.98 -10.99 4.55
CA ARG A 52 -16.64 -11.08 5.10
C ARG A 52 -16.09 -9.69 5.35
N VAL A 53 -15.79 -9.39 6.61
CA VAL A 53 -15.05 -8.18 6.97
C VAL A 53 -13.57 -8.42 6.67
N ARG A 54 -12.94 -7.44 6.03
CA ARG A 54 -11.50 -7.42 5.77
C ARG A 54 -11.00 -6.03 6.04
N GLU A 55 -9.84 -5.93 6.67
CA GLU A 55 -9.11 -4.68 6.73
C GLU A 55 -8.76 -4.23 5.30
N GLY A 56 -8.87 -2.93 5.08
CA GLY A 56 -8.48 -2.35 3.80
C GLY A 56 -6.96 -2.46 3.66
N GLU A 57 -6.49 -3.28 2.73
CA GLU A 57 -5.06 -3.27 2.39
C GLU A 57 -4.68 -1.91 1.80
N GLU A 58 -3.63 -1.30 2.34
CA GLU A 58 -3.06 -0.10 1.77
C GLU A 58 -2.63 -0.41 0.32
N ARG A 59 -3.13 0.38 -0.63
CA ARG A 59 -2.71 0.26 -2.03
C ARG A 59 -1.22 0.56 -2.13
N ARG A 60 -0.46 -0.44 -2.58
CA ARG A 60 0.96 -0.31 -2.89
C ARG A 60 1.16 -0.03 -4.37
N HIS A 61 2.16 0.79 -4.68
CA HIS A 61 2.58 1.10 -6.03
C HIS A 61 3.85 0.31 -6.38
N THR A 62 3.96 -0.11 -7.63
CA THR A 62 5.12 -0.89 -8.09
C THR A 62 6.04 -0.01 -8.94
N TYR A 63 7.33 -0.01 -8.62
CA TYR A 63 8.38 0.69 -9.34
C TYR A 63 9.40 -0.32 -9.87
N LYS A 64 9.83 -0.13 -11.11
CA LYS A 64 10.94 -0.88 -11.69
C LYS A 64 12.20 -0.02 -11.65
N MET A 65 13.23 -0.51 -10.99
CA MET A 65 14.57 0.06 -11.01
C MET A 65 15.46 -0.76 -11.91
N VAL A 66 16.13 -0.12 -12.87
CA VAL A 66 17.10 -0.72 -13.79
C VAL A 66 18.48 -0.12 -13.56
N GLY A 67 19.54 -0.88 -13.80
CA GLY A 67 20.90 -0.33 -13.68
C GLY A 67 21.49 -0.37 -12.27
N ILE A 68 20.95 -1.22 -11.40
CA ILE A 68 21.49 -1.41 -10.05
C ILE A 68 22.78 -2.23 -10.16
N ASP A 69 23.82 -1.80 -9.46
CA ASP A 69 25.06 -2.56 -9.33
C ASP A 69 24.74 -3.95 -8.72
N PRO A 70 25.14 -5.07 -9.36
CA PRO A 70 24.93 -6.41 -8.83
C PRO A 70 25.46 -6.62 -7.40
N ALA A 71 26.46 -5.86 -6.96
CA ALA A 71 27.02 -5.93 -5.62
C ALA A 71 26.11 -5.32 -4.54
N VAL A 72 25.14 -4.48 -4.91
CA VAL A 72 24.22 -3.84 -3.96
C VAL A 72 23.08 -4.81 -3.65
N GLY A 73 23.12 -5.46 -2.49
CA GLY A 73 22.07 -6.38 -2.06
C GLY A 73 20.73 -5.70 -1.70
N PRO A 74 19.64 -6.47 -1.60
CA PRO A 74 18.32 -6.01 -1.12
C PRO A 74 18.37 -5.20 0.18
N GLU A 75 19.19 -5.66 1.12
CA GLU A 75 19.40 -5.09 2.45
C GLU A 75 20.06 -3.71 2.42
N THR A 76 20.85 -3.41 1.38
CA THR A 76 21.53 -2.12 1.21
C THR A 76 20.75 -1.18 0.28
N LEU A 77 20.02 -1.75 -0.67
CA LEU A 77 19.26 -1.00 -1.67
C LEU A 77 18.16 -0.13 -1.04
N VAL A 78 17.39 -0.67 -0.09
CA VAL A 78 16.26 0.06 0.53
C VAL A 78 16.76 1.23 1.39
N PRO A 79 17.75 1.06 2.29
CA PRO A 79 18.34 2.19 3.02
C PRO A 79 18.93 3.26 2.09
N GLN A 80 19.67 2.87 1.05
CA GLN A 80 20.23 3.81 0.08
C GLN A 80 19.14 4.59 -0.66
N LEU A 81 18.04 3.94 -1.01
CA LEU A 81 16.91 4.60 -1.66
C LEU A 81 16.29 5.66 -0.75
N LEU A 82 16.07 5.33 0.52
CA LEU A 82 15.53 6.25 1.52
C LEU A 82 16.46 7.44 1.73
N GLU A 83 17.76 7.18 1.90
CA GLU A 83 18.78 8.21 2.13
C GLU A 83 18.96 9.14 0.93
N GLN A 84 19.18 8.58 -0.27
CA GLN A 84 19.44 9.36 -1.48
C GLN A 84 18.27 10.26 -1.91
N ASN A 85 17.04 9.85 -1.59
CA ASN A 85 15.83 10.58 -1.96
C ASN A 85 15.26 11.40 -0.80
N GLU A 86 15.90 11.37 0.38
CA GLU A 86 15.43 12.01 1.61
C GLU A 86 13.98 11.62 1.93
N LEU A 87 13.66 10.33 1.79
CA LEU A 87 12.30 9.85 1.97
C LEU A 87 12.00 9.71 3.46
N GLU A 88 10.92 10.35 3.90
CA GLU A 88 10.34 10.12 5.21
C GLU A 88 9.53 8.81 5.15
N GLY A 89 10.16 7.70 5.55
CA GLY A 89 9.54 6.38 5.59
C GLY A 89 10.41 5.37 6.32
N GLU A 90 9.80 4.26 6.73
CA GLU A 90 10.51 3.13 7.32
C GLU A 90 10.80 2.05 6.27
N CYS A 91 11.85 1.24 6.47
CA CYS A 91 12.21 0.15 5.54
C CYS A 91 11.03 -0.81 5.25
N ARG A 92 10.08 -0.98 6.19
CA ARG A 92 8.87 -1.81 5.99
C ARG A 92 7.89 -1.28 4.94
N GLU A 93 8.01 0.00 4.58
CA GLU A 93 7.17 0.67 3.59
C GLU A 93 7.62 0.39 2.14
N ILE A 94 8.81 -0.17 1.95
CA ILE A 94 9.37 -0.57 0.65
C ILE A 94 9.67 -2.07 0.69
N ARG A 95 9.12 -2.83 -0.26
CA ARG A 95 9.38 -4.27 -0.39
C ARG A 95 9.97 -4.58 -1.75
N ILE A 96 11.05 -5.34 -1.77
CA ILE A 96 11.55 -5.92 -3.02
C ILE A 96 10.70 -7.14 -3.34
N ILE A 97 9.96 -7.08 -4.46
CA ILE A 97 9.07 -8.15 -4.91
C ILE A 97 9.72 -9.00 -6.01
N ARG A 98 10.72 -8.46 -6.71
CA ARG A 98 11.51 -9.22 -7.66
C ARG A 98 12.91 -8.61 -7.74
N ASP A 99 13.91 -9.46 -7.76
CA ASP A 99 15.28 -9.08 -8.01
C ASP A 99 15.87 -10.03 -9.04
N GLY A 100 16.57 -9.52 -10.04
CA GLY A 100 17.09 -10.36 -11.11
C GLY A 100 18.00 -9.65 -12.10
N GLU A 101 18.58 -10.44 -12.99
CA GLU A 101 19.51 -9.95 -14.01
C GLU A 101 18.80 -9.04 -15.03
N GLY A 102 19.40 -7.88 -15.27
CA GLY A 102 19.01 -6.94 -16.32
C GLY A 102 19.90 -7.10 -17.55
N ARG A 103 20.48 -6.00 -18.04
CA ARG A 103 21.53 -6.05 -19.08
C ARG A 103 22.81 -6.69 -18.51
N PRO A 104 23.73 -7.19 -19.35
CA PRO A 104 25.00 -7.75 -18.88
C PRO A 104 25.71 -6.77 -17.93
N GLY A 105 25.98 -7.20 -16.69
CA GLY A 105 26.61 -6.38 -15.65
C GLY A 105 25.67 -5.45 -14.86
N LEU A 106 24.36 -5.47 -15.09
CA LEU A 106 23.38 -4.64 -14.39
C LEU A 106 22.20 -5.45 -13.87
N ARG A 107 21.73 -5.12 -12.68
CA ARG A 107 20.57 -5.74 -12.04
C ARG A 107 19.31 -4.90 -12.22
N THR A 108 18.17 -5.58 -12.28
CA THR A 108 16.84 -4.96 -12.28
C THR A 108 16.08 -5.41 -11.04
N THR A 109 15.58 -4.46 -10.26
CA THR A 109 14.84 -4.72 -9.04
C THR A 109 13.46 -4.07 -9.13
N ILE A 110 12.43 -4.83 -8.79
CA ILE A 110 11.05 -4.35 -8.72
C ILE A 110 10.70 -4.13 -7.25
N LEU A 111 10.25 -2.92 -6.94
CA LEU A 111 9.86 -2.48 -5.62
C LEU A 111 8.36 -2.32 -5.53
N SER A 112 7.77 -2.71 -4.40
CA SER A 112 6.41 -2.41 -3.99
C SER A 112 6.46 -1.45 -2.81
N VAL A 113 5.95 -0.24 -3.00
CA VAL A 113 6.03 0.85 -2.01
C VAL A 113 4.64 1.30 -1.56
N THR A 114 4.52 1.78 -0.33
CA THR A 114 3.26 2.36 0.19
C THR A 114 2.88 3.62 -0.58
N ARG A 115 1.63 4.09 -0.41
CA ARG A 115 1.15 5.31 -1.07
C ARG A 115 1.92 6.55 -0.59
N ARG A 116 2.32 6.56 0.68
CA ARG A 116 3.13 7.62 1.27
C ARG A 116 4.49 7.74 0.58
N VAL A 117 5.23 6.65 0.50
CA VAL A 117 6.56 6.63 -0.16
C VAL A 117 6.43 6.90 -1.65
N SER A 118 5.44 6.31 -2.32
CA SER A 118 5.16 6.56 -3.75
C SER A 118 4.95 8.05 -4.06
N ARG A 119 4.20 8.76 -3.22
CA ARG A 119 4.00 10.21 -3.37
C ARG A 119 5.32 10.96 -3.29
N GLN A 120 6.18 10.63 -2.34
CA GLN A 120 7.48 11.29 -2.19
C GLN A 120 8.39 10.99 -3.39
N LEU A 121 8.47 9.73 -3.82
CA LEU A 121 9.21 9.30 -5.00
C LEU A 121 8.74 10.00 -6.29
N PHE A 122 7.42 10.18 -6.47
CA PHE A 122 6.89 10.85 -7.66
C PHE A 122 7.37 12.32 -7.81
N HIS A 123 7.64 13.01 -6.70
CA HIS A 123 8.10 14.40 -6.71
C HIS A 123 9.63 14.51 -6.80
N LYS A 124 10.36 13.40 -6.61
CA LYS A 124 11.83 13.37 -6.67
C LYS A 124 12.25 12.87 -8.06
N LYS A 125 12.81 13.77 -8.88
CA LYS A 125 13.26 13.49 -10.25
C LYS A 125 14.46 12.54 -10.37
N LYS A 126 15.10 12.16 -9.26
CA LYS A 126 16.34 11.38 -9.23
C LYS A 126 16.22 10.21 -8.28
N ILE A 127 15.48 9.19 -8.69
CA ILE A 127 15.50 7.91 -7.99
C ILE A 127 16.83 7.24 -8.37
N ALA A 128 17.90 7.56 -7.65
CA ALA A 128 19.28 7.14 -7.86
C ALA A 128 19.92 7.56 -9.20
N SER A 129 21.18 8.03 -9.13
CA SER A 129 22.02 8.27 -10.30
C SER A 129 22.13 7.00 -11.15
N GLY A 130 21.58 7.02 -12.37
CA GLY A 130 21.69 5.93 -13.35
C GLY A 130 20.48 4.99 -13.47
N VAL A 131 19.38 5.27 -12.76
CA VAL A 131 18.19 4.40 -12.75
C VAL A 131 16.99 5.12 -13.38
N ASP A 132 16.59 4.70 -14.58
CA ASP A 132 15.32 5.13 -15.18
C ASP A 132 14.16 4.42 -14.47
N THR A 133 13.28 5.18 -13.83
CA THR A 133 12.04 4.63 -13.27
C THR A 133 10.91 4.76 -14.28
N VAL A 134 10.48 3.61 -14.80
CA VAL A 134 9.26 3.56 -15.61
C VAL A 134 8.13 3.10 -14.68
N PRO A 135 7.06 3.88 -14.49
CA PRO A 135 5.88 3.39 -13.78
C PRO A 135 5.31 2.20 -14.55
N HIS A 136 5.30 1.02 -13.91
CA HIS A 136 4.57 -0.13 -14.44
C HIS A 136 3.10 0.04 -14.05
N LEU A 137 2.27 0.41 -15.03
CA LEU A 137 0.81 0.38 -14.95
C LEU A 137 0.30 -1.07 -15.04
#